data_AF-G1PBS8-F1
#
_entry.id   AF-G1PBS8-F1
#
_cell.length_a   1.000
_cell.length_b   1.000
_cell.length_c   1.000
_cell.angle_alpha   90.00
_cell.angle_beta   90.00
_cell.angle_gamma   90.00
#
_symmetry.space_group_name_H-M   'P 1'
#
loop_
_entity.id
_entity.type
_entity.pdbx_description
1 polymer ?
#
loop_
_entity_poly.entity_id
_entity_poly.type
_entity_poly.pdbx_seq_one_letter_code
_entity_poly.pdbx_strand_id
1 'polypeptide(L)'
;MGGLRPWARYGLLIVAHLLALGLGAAVLQALEGPPARRLQAQLRAELATFQAEYGACLPTGALEELLGTALAAQAHGISSLGNVSKAGNWDLPSALLFTASILTTTGYGHMAPLSAGGKAFCVVYAALGLPASLALVATLRHCLLPLLSCPVAWVAVRWQLTPARAALLQALGLGLLVAGIFVLLPALLLWGLQGDDSLLEAIYFCFGSLSTIGLGDLLPGRGRDLNPVLYHLGQIALLGYLLLGLLAVLLAVETFSELPQVRALVKFFGSSGPLTAEDQGGILGQDELALSTLPPSTAAPEQAPAC
;
A
#
# COMPACT_ATOMS: atom_id res chain seq x y z
N MET A 1 -40.38 -4.94 -13.75
CA MET A 1 -39.58 -5.82 -12.86
C MET A 1 -39.07 -4.97 -11.71
N GLY A 2 -39.54 -5.22 -10.49
CA GLY A 2 -39.28 -4.37 -9.32
C GLY A 2 -37.81 -4.44 -8.91
N GLY A 3 -37.11 -3.32 -8.96
CA GLY A 3 -35.72 -3.23 -8.50
C GLY A 3 -35.63 -3.46 -6.98
N LEU A 4 -34.65 -4.25 -6.55
CA LEU A 4 -34.31 -4.43 -5.13
C LEU A 4 -34.12 -3.06 -4.45
N ARG A 5 -34.70 -2.89 -3.26
CA ARG A 5 -34.55 -1.69 -2.43
C ARG A 5 -33.05 -1.43 -2.15
N PRO A 6 -32.61 -0.16 -2.06
CA PRO A 6 -31.19 0.19 -1.83
C PRO A 6 -30.54 -0.54 -0.65
N TRP A 7 -31.25 -0.65 0.48
CA TRP A 7 -30.81 -1.38 1.67
C TRP A 7 -30.58 -2.88 1.43
N ALA A 8 -31.37 -3.51 0.55
CA ALA A 8 -31.20 -4.91 0.20
C ALA A 8 -29.95 -5.15 -0.65
N ARG A 9 -29.57 -4.18 -1.51
CA ARG A 9 -28.33 -4.25 -2.31
C ARG A 9 -27.09 -4.10 -1.43
N TYR A 10 -27.16 -3.20 -0.46
CA TYR A 10 -26.09 -3.05 0.54
C TYR A 10 -25.95 -4.31 1.40
N GLY A 11 -27.06 -4.89 1.85
CA GLY A 11 -27.06 -6.19 2.55
C GLY A 11 -26.43 -7.32 1.72
N LEU A 12 -26.73 -7.38 0.42
CA LEU A 12 -26.11 -8.35 -0.49
C LEU A 12 -24.59 -8.17 -0.60
N LEU A 13 -24.10 -6.92 -0.68
CA LEU A 13 -22.66 -6.63 -0.73
C LEU A 13 -21.96 -7.09 0.55
N ILE A 14 -22.55 -6.84 1.72
CA ILE A 14 -22.02 -7.32 3.01
C ILE A 14 -21.95 -8.84 3.03
N VAL A 15 -23.04 -9.53 2.65
CA VAL A 15 -23.06 -11.01 2.62
C VAL A 15 -22.01 -11.54 1.67
N ALA A 16 -21.87 -10.96 0.47
CA ALA A 16 -20.84 -11.36 -0.49
C ALA A 16 -19.42 -11.17 0.09
N HIS A 17 -19.16 -10.06 0.78
CA HIS A 17 -17.88 -9.81 1.41
C HIS A 17 -17.59 -10.81 2.55
N LEU A 18 -18.58 -11.10 3.40
CA LEU A 18 -18.45 -12.10 4.47
C LEU A 18 -18.19 -13.51 3.90
N LEU A 19 -18.84 -13.88 2.80
CA LEU A 19 -18.58 -15.15 2.11
C LEU A 19 -17.15 -15.20 1.55
N ALA A 20 -16.67 -14.11 0.96
CA ALA A 20 -15.28 -14.03 0.47
C ALA A 20 -14.26 -14.17 1.62
N LEU A 21 -14.50 -13.52 2.77
CA LEU A 21 -13.67 -13.69 3.96
C LEU A 21 -13.70 -15.12 4.49
N GLY A 22 -14.89 -15.75 4.55
CA GLY A 22 -15.04 -17.14 4.97
C GLY A 22 -14.31 -18.12 4.05
N LEU A 23 -14.37 -17.91 2.73
CA LEU A 23 -13.61 -18.68 1.75
C LEU A 23 -12.10 -18.52 1.95
N GLY A 24 -11.62 -17.28 2.11
CA GLY A 24 -10.21 -16.99 2.37
C GLY A 24 -9.70 -17.67 3.65
N ALA A 25 -10.48 -17.60 4.73
CA ALA A 25 -10.16 -18.27 5.99
C ALA A 25 -10.09 -19.79 5.85
N ALA A 26 -11.04 -20.41 5.15
CA ALA A 26 -11.06 -21.86 4.93
C ALA A 26 -9.85 -22.33 4.10
N VAL A 27 -9.50 -21.59 3.04
CA VAL A 27 -8.34 -21.89 2.20
C VAL A 27 -7.04 -21.79 3.00
N LEU A 28 -6.83 -20.69 3.72
CA LEU A 28 -5.61 -20.50 4.53
C LEU A 28 -5.52 -21.52 5.67
N GLN A 29 -6.64 -21.85 6.32
CA GLN A 29 -6.65 -22.89 7.35
C GLN A 29 -6.25 -24.26 6.79
N ALA A 30 -6.70 -24.59 5.59
CA ALA A 30 -6.37 -25.86 4.93
C ALA A 30 -4.90 -25.92 4.47
N LEU A 31 -4.36 -24.82 3.95
CA LEU A 31 -2.99 -24.74 3.45
C LEU A 31 -1.96 -24.60 4.57
N GLU A 32 -2.20 -23.72 5.54
CA GLU A 32 -1.23 -23.36 6.60
C GLU A 32 -1.40 -24.18 7.89
N GLY A 33 -2.57 -24.80 8.10
CA GLY A 33 -2.83 -25.62 9.28
C GLY A 33 -1.83 -26.77 9.47
N PRO A 34 -1.54 -27.60 8.45
CA PRO A 34 -0.58 -28.70 8.58
C PRO A 34 0.87 -28.24 8.78
N PRO A 35 1.45 -27.30 8.00
CA PRO A 35 2.79 -26.77 8.24
C PRO A 35 2.95 -26.15 9.63
N ALA A 36 1.99 -25.34 10.10
CA ALA A 36 2.07 -24.70 11.41
C ALA A 36 2.13 -25.73 12.56
N ARG A 37 1.33 -26.81 12.48
CA ARG A 37 1.38 -27.89 13.49
C ARG A 37 2.69 -28.67 13.43
N ARG A 38 3.25 -28.89 12.24
CA ARG A 38 4.56 -29.56 12.08
C ARG A 38 5.67 -28.74 12.72
N LEU A 39 5.73 -27.43 12.44
CA LEU A 39 6.72 -26.54 13.04
C LEU A 39 6.59 -26.48 14.56
N GLN A 40 5.35 -26.42 15.07
CA GLN A 40 5.10 -26.44 16.51
C GLN A 40 5.52 -27.78 17.15
N ALA A 41 5.31 -28.91 16.47
CA ALA A 41 5.74 -30.21 16.94
C ALA A 41 7.28 -30.35 16.93
N GLN A 42 7.94 -29.84 15.89
CA GLN A 42 9.41 -29.78 15.80
C GLN A 42 10.00 -28.95 16.93
N LEU A 43 9.50 -27.73 17.15
CA LEU A 43 9.98 -26.87 18.24
C LEU A 43 9.83 -27.56 19.61
N ARG A 44 8.70 -28.21 19.88
CA ARG A 44 8.50 -28.96 21.13
C ARG A 44 9.45 -30.15 21.25
N ALA A 45 9.70 -30.86 20.15
CA ALA A 45 10.63 -31.98 20.15
C ALA A 45 12.06 -31.51 20.46
N GLU A 46 12.52 -30.43 19.82
CA GLU A 46 13.85 -29.84 20.06
C GLU A 46 14.00 -29.29 21.49
N LEU A 47 12.94 -28.68 22.05
CA LEU A 47 12.97 -28.25 23.44
C LEU A 47 13.03 -29.44 24.41
N ALA A 48 12.30 -30.51 24.11
CA ALA A 48 12.31 -31.73 24.94
C ALA A 48 13.65 -32.46 24.89
N THR A 49 14.31 -32.53 23.73
CA THR A 49 15.65 -33.12 23.60
C THR A 49 16.68 -32.30 24.36
N PHE A 50 16.66 -30.97 24.21
CA PHE A 50 17.55 -30.08 24.95
C PHE A 50 17.35 -30.19 26.47
N GLN A 51 16.09 -30.23 26.92
CA GLN A 51 15.78 -30.37 28.34
C GLN A 51 16.13 -31.76 28.88
N ALA A 52 16.06 -32.82 28.08
CA ALA A 52 16.50 -34.15 28.48
C ALA A 52 18.04 -34.23 28.64
N GLU A 53 18.79 -33.55 27.77
CA GLU A 53 20.26 -33.57 27.77
C GLU A 53 20.84 -32.66 28.86
N TYR A 54 20.30 -31.45 29.03
CA TYR A 54 20.85 -30.43 29.92
C TYR A 54 19.99 -30.12 31.16
N GLY A 55 18.80 -30.71 31.29
CA GLY A 55 17.84 -30.37 32.34
C GLY A 55 18.33 -30.61 33.76
N ALA A 56 19.26 -31.55 33.97
CA ALA A 56 19.88 -31.77 35.27
C ALA A 56 20.79 -30.60 35.71
N CYS A 57 21.32 -29.84 34.75
CA CYS A 57 22.21 -28.70 34.96
C CYS A 57 21.46 -27.35 34.97
N LEU A 58 20.19 -27.34 34.58
CA LEU A 58 19.37 -26.14 34.46
C LEU A 58 18.42 -26.01 35.66
N PRO A 59 18.29 -24.82 36.27
CA PRO A 59 17.23 -24.56 37.25
C PRO A 59 15.86 -24.77 36.61
N THR A 60 14.90 -25.29 37.39
CA THR A 60 13.53 -25.51 36.93
C THR A 60 12.91 -24.18 36.47
N GLY A 61 12.46 -24.10 35.22
CA GLY A 61 11.85 -22.88 34.66
C GLY A 61 12.81 -21.88 34.02
N ALA A 62 14.14 -22.06 34.17
CA ALA A 62 15.12 -21.10 33.64
C ALA A 62 15.16 -21.08 32.10
N LEU A 63 14.93 -22.22 31.45
CA LEU A 63 14.88 -22.31 30.00
C LEU A 63 13.65 -21.58 29.45
N GLU A 64 12.50 -21.76 30.09
CA GLU A 64 11.25 -21.09 29.74
C GLU A 64 11.35 -19.57 29.94
N GLU A 65 12.01 -19.12 31.01
CA GLU A 65 12.28 -17.70 31.27
C GLU A 65 13.21 -17.09 30.21
N LEU A 66 14.29 -17.79 29.87
CA LEU A 66 15.22 -17.37 28.82
C LEU A 66 14.51 -17.30 27.46
N LEU A 67 13.75 -18.33 27.11
CA LEU A 67 12.99 -18.38 25.86
C LEU A 67 11.92 -17.29 25.83
N GLY A 68 11.22 -17.06 26.94
CA GLY A 68 10.25 -15.96 27.07
C GLY A 68 10.91 -14.60 26.84
N THR A 69 12.07 -14.37 27.44
CA THR A 69 12.84 -13.12 27.26
C THR A 69 13.35 -12.96 25.83
N ALA A 70 13.87 -14.03 25.22
CA ALA A 70 14.35 -14.03 23.84
C ALA A 70 13.21 -13.78 22.84
N LEU A 71 12.07 -14.46 23.00
CA LEU A 71 10.89 -14.27 22.16
C LEU A 71 10.30 -12.86 22.32
N ALA A 72 10.30 -12.31 23.55
CA ALA A 72 9.86 -10.94 23.78
C ALA A 72 10.79 -9.91 23.11
N ALA A 73 12.11 -10.13 23.14
CA ALA A 73 13.07 -9.27 22.45
C ALA A 73 12.93 -9.38 20.92
N GLN A 74 12.75 -10.60 20.40
CA GLN A 74 12.53 -10.86 18.97
C GLN A 74 11.23 -10.24 18.46
N ALA A 75 10.16 -10.25 19.27
CA ALA A 75 8.89 -9.58 18.94
C ALA A 75 9.05 -8.06 18.75
N HIS A 76 10.09 -7.46 19.32
CA HIS A 76 10.45 -6.05 19.10
C HIS A 76 11.56 -5.86 18.07
N GLY A 77 11.87 -6.91 17.30
CA GLY A 77 12.87 -6.89 16.23
C GLY A 77 14.31 -7.00 16.69
N ILE A 78 14.58 -7.22 17.97
CA ILE A 78 15.95 -7.31 18.51
C ILE A 78 16.45 -8.74 18.30
N SER A 79 17.28 -8.94 17.28
CA SER A 79 17.92 -10.24 17.04
C SER A 79 19.06 -10.43 18.05
N SER A 80 18.99 -11.48 18.87
CA SER A 80 19.99 -11.83 19.88
C SER A 80 21.03 -12.86 19.41
N LEU A 81 20.77 -13.53 18.27
CA LEU A 81 21.66 -14.55 17.71
C LEU A 81 22.71 -13.92 16.80
N GLY A 82 23.81 -13.46 17.39
CA GLY A 82 25.00 -13.03 16.66
C GLY A 82 25.89 -12.09 17.47
N ASN A 83 27.21 -12.20 17.32
CA ASN A 83 28.20 -11.27 17.87
C ASN A 83 28.22 -9.95 17.06
N VAL A 84 27.05 -9.38 16.78
CA VAL A 84 26.87 -8.29 15.83
C VAL A 84 26.42 -7.04 16.58
N SER A 85 27.37 -6.42 17.27
CA SER A 85 27.21 -5.14 17.96
C SER A 85 26.99 -3.93 17.01
N LYS A 86 26.58 -4.13 15.75
CA LYS A 86 26.63 -3.11 14.69
C LYS A 86 25.39 -2.93 13.82
N ALA A 87 24.35 -3.76 13.93
CA ALA A 87 23.08 -3.52 13.24
C ALA A 87 22.07 -2.94 14.23
N GLY A 88 22.15 -1.62 14.47
CA GLY A 88 21.17 -0.95 15.31
C GLY A 88 19.84 -0.86 14.57
N ASN A 89 18.78 -1.46 15.12
CA ASN A 89 17.40 -1.36 14.60
C ASN A 89 16.94 0.11 14.40
N TRP A 90 17.58 1.09 15.05
CA TRP A 90 17.22 2.50 14.99
C TRP A 90 18.35 3.37 14.41
N ASP A 91 19.12 2.86 13.44
CA ASP A 91 19.95 3.72 12.60
C ASP A 91 19.09 4.60 11.67
N LEU A 92 19.66 5.70 11.17
CA LEU A 92 18.89 6.71 10.42
C LEU A 92 18.13 6.12 9.21
N PRO A 93 18.73 5.27 8.35
CA PRO A 93 18.00 4.66 7.24
C PRO A 93 16.87 3.72 7.68
N SER A 94 17.05 2.90 8.72
CA SER A 94 15.97 2.04 9.24
C SER A 94 14.85 2.87 9.90
N ALA A 95 15.20 3.95 10.60
CA ALA A 95 14.24 4.87 11.19
C ALA A 95 13.41 5.59 10.10
N LEU A 96 14.03 5.98 8.98
CA LEU A 96 13.32 6.55 7.83
C LEU A 96 12.38 5.53 7.16
N LEU A 97 12.82 4.28 7.00
CA LEU A 97 11.96 3.20 6.52
C LEU A 97 10.77 2.97 7.46
N PHE A 98 11.00 2.99 8.77
CA PHE A 98 9.95 2.86 9.77
C PHE A 98 8.93 4.01 9.67
N THR A 99 9.38 5.27 9.63
CA THR A 99 8.46 6.41 9.52
C THR A 99 7.74 6.46 8.18
N ALA A 100 8.39 6.07 7.09
CA ALA A 100 7.73 5.89 5.80
C ALA A 100 6.66 4.80 5.87
N SER A 101 6.96 3.64 6.47
CA SER A 101 5.99 2.54 6.62
C SER A 101 4.75 2.90 7.42
N ILE A 102 4.86 3.86 8.36
CA ILE A 102 3.71 4.44 9.07
C ILE A 102 2.87 5.28 8.12
N LEU A 103 3.50 6.20 7.39
CA LEU A 103 2.80 7.12 6.47
C LEU A 103 2.19 6.41 5.26
N THR A 104 2.80 5.30 4.82
CA THR A 104 2.29 4.47 3.73
C THR A 104 1.30 3.41 4.21
N THR A 105 1.03 3.35 5.52
CA THR A 105 0.21 2.31 6.16
C THR A 105 0.66 0.87 5.88
N THR A 106 1.92 0.66 5.50
CA THR A 106 2.47 -0.67 5.25
C THR A 106 2.74 -1.40 6.57
N GLY A 107 3.38 -0.72 7.53
CA GLY A 107 3.55 -1.21 8.90
C GLY A 107 4.11 -2.64 9.06
N TYR A 108 5.32 -2.91 8.58
CA TYR A 108 5.95 -4.24 8.57
C TYR A 108 6.05 -4.99 9.91
N GLY A 109 5.77 -4.36 11.06
CA GLY A 109 5.72 -5.04 12.37
C GLY A 109 7.06 -5.53 12.95
N HIS A 110 8.14 -5.59 12.17
CA HIS A 110 9.46 -6.02 12.63
C HIS A 110 10.19 -5.00 13.53
N MET A 111 9.69 -3.76 13.61
CA MET A 111 10.16 -2.74 14.57
C MET A 111 8.97 -1.99 15.16
N ALA A 112 9.05 -1.70 16.46
CA ALA A 112 8.04 -0.93 17.16
C ALA A 112 8.67 -0.04 18.24
N PRO A 113 8.13 1.16 18.52
CA PRO A 113 8.64 2.03 19.56
C PRO A 113 8.42 1.39 20.93
N LEU A 114 9.51 1.26 21.70
CA LEU A 114 9.49 0.66 23.04
C LEU A 114 9.02 1.66 24.10
N SER A 115 9.47 2.92 24.02
CA SER A 115 9.19 3.94 25.02
C SER A 115 7.77 4.50 24.90
N ALA A 116 7.20 4.93 26.04
CA ALA A 116 5.90 5.61 26.06
C ALA A 116 5.91 6.88 25.18
N GLY A 117 7.02 7.65 25.21
CA GLY A 117 7.20 8.82 24.36
C GLY A 117 7.24 8.48 22.86
N GLY A 118 7.93 7.41 22.46
CA GLY A 118 7.96 6.95 21.08
C GLY A 118 6.59 6.49 20.58
N LYS A 119 5.83 5.79 21.43
CA LYS A 119 4.44 5.39 21.13
C LYS A 119 3.53 6.61 20.96
N ALA A 120 3.60 7.58 21.87
CA ALA A 120 2.82 8.82 21.79
C ALA A 120 3.18 9.64 20.54
N PHE A 121 4.47 9.78 20.23
CA PHE A 121 4.94 10.44 19.01
C PHE A 121 4.41 9.73 17.76
N CYS A 122 4.46 8.40 17.71
CA CYS A 122 3.95 7.62 16.58
C CYS A 122 2.46 7.90 16.30
N VAL A 123 1.64 7.99 17.35
CA VAL A 123 0.20 8.33 17.22
C VAL A 123 0.02 9.72 16.60
N VAL A 124 0.71 10.74 17.12
CA VAL A 124 0.60 12.12 16.60
C VAL A 124 1.15 12.21 15.18
N TYR A 125 2.28 11.57 14.92
CA TYR A 125 2.92 11.52 13.60
C TYR A 125 2.01 10.89 12.55
N ALA A 126 1.37 9.75 12.86
CA ALA A 126 0.41 9.10 11.97
C ALA A 126 -0.85 9.96 11.75
N ALA A 127 -1.40 10.56 12.81
CA ALA A 127 -2.63 11.34 12.73
C ALA A 127 -2.49 12.58 11.81
N LEU A 128 -1.34 13.24 11.82
CA LEU A 128 -1.06 14.40 10.96
C LEU A 128 -0.48 13.99 9.61
N GLY A 129 0.36 12.97 9.60
CA GLY A 129 1.08 12.52 8.42
C GLY A 129 0.20 11.81 7.41
N LEU A 130 -0.73 10.95 7.83
CA LEU A 130 -1.60 10.21 6.90
C LEU A 130 -2.47 11.14 6.04
N PRO A 131 -3.19 12.14 6.58
CA PRO A 131 -3.91 13.11 5.75
C PRO A 131 -3.00 13.90 4.80
N ALA A 132 -1.82 14.31 5.27
CA ALA A 132 -0.85 15.03 4.46
C ALA A 132 -0.30 14.16 3.31
N SER A 133 -0.02 12.88 3.57
CA SER A 133 0.40 11.90 2.56
C SER A 133 -0.68 11.69 1.51
N LEU A 134 -1.95 11.59 1.90
CA LEU A 134 -3.07 11.51 0.95
C LEU A 134 -3.18 12.76 0.07
N ALA A 135 -3.04 13.95 0.65
CA ALA A 135 -3.04 15.21 -0.10
C ALA A 135 -1.84 15.29 -1.07
N LEU A 136 -0.66 14.81 -0.66
CA LEU A 136 0.52 14.73 -1.51
C LEU A 136 0.30 13.78 -2.70
N VAL A 137 -0.24 12.58 -2.46
CA VAL A 137 -0.55 11.63 -3.54
C VAL A 137 -1.58 12.23 -4.50
N ALA A 138 -2.61 12.90 -3.98
CA ALA A 138 -3.62 13.56 -4.80
C ALA A 138 -3.02 14.67 -5.68
N THR A 139 -2.09 15.49 -5.16
CA THR A 139 -1.43 16.54 -5.96
C THR A 139 -0.48 15.95 -7.00
N LEU A 140 0.36 14.98 -6.61
CA LEU A 140 1.28 14.29 -7.52
C LEU A 140 0.54 13.62 -8.68
N ARG A 141 -0.64 13.05 -8.43
CA ARG A 141 -1.51 12.50 -9.48
C ARG A 141 -1.86 13.54 -10.54
N HIS A 142 -2.28 14.75 -10.15
CA HIS A 142 -2.66 15.79 -11.12
C HIS A 142 -1.49 16.16 -12.05
N CYS A 143 -0.25 16.05 -11.56
CA CYS A 143 0.94 16.27 -12.35
C CYS A 143 1.32 15.06 -13.22
N LEU A 144 1.22 13.84 -12.68
CA LEU A 144 1.71 12.60 -13.32
C LEU A 144 0.72 11.99 -14.31
N LEU A 145 -0.59 12.09 -14.05
CA LEU A 145 -1.61 11.45 -14.87
C LEU A 145 -1.62 11.97 -16.33
N PRO A 146 -1.51 13.28 -16.62
CA PRO A 146 -1.44 13.77 -18.00
C PRO A 146 -0.23 13.23 -18.76
N LEU A 147 0.93 13.14 -18.09
CA LEU A 147 2.16 12.62 -18.67
C LEU A 147 1.99 11.15 -19.09
N LEU A 148 1.38 10.34 -18.23
CA LEU A 148 1.14 8.91 -18.47
C LEU A 148 -0.01 8.66 -19.46
N SER A 149 -0.96 9.60 -19.57
CA SER A 149 -2.11 9.49 -20.48
C SER A 149 -1.76 9.90 -21.92
N CYS A 150 -0.73 10.72 -22.13
CA CYS A 150 -0.29 11.18 -23.46
C CYS A 150 -0.11 10.06 -24.50
N PRO A 151 0.65 8.96 -24.23
CA PRO A 151 0.79 7.88 -25.20
C PRO A 151 -0.53 7.19 -25.50
N VAL A 152 -1.40 6.98 -24.51
CA VAL A 152 -2.70 6.35 -24.72
C VAL A 152 -3.64 7.26 -25.50
N ALA A 153 -3.60 8.57 -25.27
CA ALA A 153 -4.34 9.56 -26.04
C ALA A 153 -3.89 9.57 -27.51
N TRP A 154 -2.58 9.50 -27.77
CA TRP A 154 -2.05 9.38 -29.12
C TRP A 154 -2.52 8.09 -29.82
N VAL A 155 -2.47 6.95 -29.13
CA VAL A 155 -2.98 5.66 -29.61
C VAL A 155 -4.49 5.73 -29.88
N ALA A 156 -5.27 6.34 -28.97
CA ALA A 156 -6.71 6.47 -29.09
C ALA A 156 -7.11 7.29 -30.32
N VAL A 157 -6.39 8.39 -30.60
CA VAL A 157 -6.59 9.21 -31.80
C VAL A 157 -6.19 8.42 -33.06
N ARG A 158 -5.06 7.71 -33.02
CA ARG A 158 -4.56 6.94 -34.17
C ARG A 158 -5.49 5.81 -34.60
N TRP A 159 -6.10 5.13 -33.64
CA TRP A 159 -6.98 3.97 -33.87
C TRP A 159 -8.48 4.28 -33.76
N GLN A 160 -8.86 5.55 -33.64
CA GLN A 160 -10.26 6.00 -33.47
C GLN A 160 -11.02 5.21 -32.39
N LEU A 161 -10.37 4.97 -31.25
CA LEU A 161 -10.95 4.19 -30.17
C LEU A 161 -12.08 4.96 -29.48
N THR A 162 -13.13 4.24 -29.06
CA THR A 162 -14.17 4.85 -28.22
C THR A 162 -13.59 5.26 -26.87
N PRO A 163 -14.11 6.32 -26.22
CA PRO A 163 -13.56 6.82 -24.95
C PRO A 163 -13.55 5.73 -23.85
N ALA A 164 -14.55 4.86 -23.83
CA ALA A 164 -14.60 3.73 -22.90
C ALA A 164 -13.48 2.70 -23.14
N ARG A 165 -13.15 2.40 -24.42
CA ARG A 165 -12.05 1.48 -24.76
C ARG A 165 -10.69 2.11 -24.49
N ALA A 166 -10.53 3.40 -24.76
CA ALA A 166 -9.31 4.14 -24.45
C ALA A 166 -9.03 4.15 -22.93
N ALA A 167 -10.05 4.42 -22.11
CA ALA A 167 -9.93 4.38 -20.65
C ALA A 167 -9.57 2.98 -20.13
N LEU A 168 -10.19 1.92 -20.69
CA LEU A 168 -9.87 0.53 -20.34
C LEU A 168 -8.42 0.17 -20.70
N LEU A 169 -7.97 0.53 -21.89
CA LEU A 169 -6.59 0.30 -22.34
C LEU A 169 -5.59 1.09 -21.49
N GLN A 170 -5.94 2.30 -21.08
CA GLN A 170 -5.12 3.09 -20.16
C GLN A 170 -4.97 2.40 -18.80
N ALA A 171 -6.09 2.02 -18.19
CA ALA A 171 -6.07 1.36 -16.88
C ALA A 171 -5.31 0.03 -16.93
N LEU A 172 -5.59 -0.81 -17.94
CA LEU A 172 -4.89 -2.09 -18.14
C LEU A 172 -3.39 -1.88 -18.42
N GLY A 173 -3.05 -0.96 -19.32
CA GLY A 173 -1.66 -0.64 -19.66
C GLY A 173 -0.88 -0.14 -18.45
N LEU A 174 -1.45 0.77 -17.67
CA LEU A 174 -0.85 1.27 -16.44
C LEU A 174 -0.73 0.16 -15.38
N GLY A 175 -1.75 -0.66 -15.19
CA GLY A 175 -1.71 -1.80 -14.27
C GLY A 175 -0.62 -2.82 -14.63
N LEU A 176 -0.49 -3.17 -15.90
CA LEU A 176 0.56 -4.07 -16.39
C LEU A 176 1.95 -3.43 -16.27
N LEU A 177 2.07 -2.13 -16.53
CA LEU A 177 3.32 -1.39 -16.34
C LEU A 177 3.75 -1.41 -14.87
N VAL A 178 2.83 -1.17 -13.95
CA VAL A 178 3.10 -1.20 -12.50
C VAL A 178 3.48 -2.61 -12.05
N ALA A 179 2.74 -3.63 -12.46
CA ALA A 179 3.06 -5.03 -12.16
C ALA A 179 4.44 -5.43 -12.73
N GLY A 180 4.76 -5.01 -13.95
CA GLY A 180 6.06 -5.29 -14.57
C GLY A 180 7.22 -4.58 -13.87
N ILE A 181 7.13 -3.25 -13.71
CA ILE A 181 8.24 -2.41 -13.26
C ILE A 181 8.42 -2.42 -11.75
N PHE A 182 7.34 -2.49 -10.97
CA PHE A 182 7.39 -2.37 -9.51
C PHE A 182 7.16 -3.69 -8.76
N VAL A 183 6.67 -4.74 -9.43
CA VAL A 183 6.54 -6.07 -8.80
C VAL A 183 7.52 -7.06 -9.41
N LEU A 184 7.44 -7.33 -10.72
CA LEU A 184 8.22 -8.39 -11.35
C LEU A 184 9.72 -8.04 -11.49
N LEU A 185 10.05 -6.84 -11.96
CA LEU A 185 11.45 -6.44 -12.15
C LEU A 185 12.23 -6.39 -10.82
N PRO A 186 11.71 -5.80 -9.72
CA PRO A 186 12.37 -5.83 -8.42
C PRO A 186 12.41 -7.24 -7.85
N ALA A 187 11.37 -8.07 -8.03
CA ALA A 187 11.41 -9.46 -7.61
C ALA A 187 12.51 -10.27 -8.32
N LEU A 188 12.71 -10.06 -9.63
CA LEU A 188 13.79 -10.69 -10.39
C LEU A 188 15.17 -10.20 -9.94
N LEU A 189 15.31 -8.90 -9.64
CA LEU A 189 16.54 -8.33 -9.08
C LEU A 189 16.85 -8.93 -7.71
N LEU A 190 15.86 -8.98 -6.82
CA LEU A 190 16.01 -9.53 -5.48
C LEU A 190 16.35 -11.03 -5.55
N TRP A 191 15.68 -11.79 -6.41
CA TRP A 191 16.00 -13.20 -6.64
C TRP A 191 17.43 -13.40 -7.15
N GLY A 192 17.85 -12.61 -8.15
CA GLY A 192 19.19 -12.69 -8.72
C GLY A 192 20.31 -12.21 -7.79
N LEU A 193 20.01 -11.29 -6.86
CA LEU A 193 20.97 -10.76 -5.88
C LEU A 193 21.05 -11.61 -4.61
N GLN A 194 19.93 -12.20 -4.18
CA GLN A 194 19.83 -12.84 -2.87
C GLN A 194 20.03 -14.36 -2.91
N GLY A 195 19.90 -15.01 -4.07
CA GLY A 195 20.37 -16.38 -4.36
C GLY A 195 19.69 -17.54 -3.62
N ASP A 196 19.30 -17.34 -2.36
CA ASP A 196 18.77 -18.33 -1.44
C ASP A 196 17.22 -18.37 -1.44
N ASP A 197 16.58 -17.25 -1.79
CA ASP A 197 15.12 -17.10 -1.77
C ASP A 197 14.49 -17.55 -3.09
N SER A 198 13.26 -18.06 -3.04
CA SER A 198 12.49 -18.41 -4.24
C SER A 198 11.97 -17.16 -4.96
N LEU A 199 11.79 -17.23 -6.29
CA LEU A 199 11.18 -16.12 -7.05
C LEU A 199 9.78 -15.77 -6.50
N LEU A 200 9.03 -16.75 -6.00
CA LEU A 200 7.72 -16.54 -5.40
C LEU A 200 7.79 -15.69 -4.13
N GLU A 201 8.75 -15.93 -3.25
CA GLU A 201 8.97 -15.13 -2.04
C GLU A 201 9.34 -13.68 -2.40
N ALA A 202 10.16 -13.47 -3.42
CA ALA A 202 10.50 -12.14 -3.90
C ALA A 202 9.27 -11.40 -4.47
N ILE A 203 8.42 -12.09 -5.25
CA ILE A 203 7.15 -11.54 -5.76
C ILE A 203 6.21 -11.23 -4.59
N TYR A 204 6.08 -12.14 -3.63
CA TYR A 204 5.24 -11.99 -2.46
C TYR A 204 5.69 -10.80 -1.59
N PHE A 205 7.00 -10.60 -1.41
CA PHE A 205 7.55 -9.43 -0.74
C PHE A 205 7.18 -8.13 -1.47
N CYS A 206 7.44 -8.05 -2.77
CA CYS A 206 7.14 -6.84 -3.57
C CYS A 206 5.64 -6.53 -3.57
N PHE A 207 4.80 -7.54 -3.82
CA PHE A 207 3.35 -7.38 -3.80
C PHE A 207 2.83 -6.99 -2.42
N GLY A 208 3.22 -7.70 -1.36
CA GLY A 208 2.80 -7.43 0.02
C GLY A 208 3.23 -6.05 0.51
N SER A 209 4.41 -5.58 0.09
CA SER A 209 4.92 -4.25 0.41
C SER A 209 4.13 -3.14 -0.27
N LEU A 210 3.90 -3.25 -1.59
CA LEU A 210 3.24 -2.22 -2.39
C LEU A 210 1.72 -2.22 -2.25
N SER A 211 1.12 -3.36 -1.89
CA SER A 211 -0.31 -3.43 -1.53
C SER A 211 -0.58 -2.95 -0.11
N THR A 212 0.44 -2.48 0.62
CA THR A 212 0.36 -2.02 2.02
C THR A 212 -0.12 -3.10 3.01
N ILE A 213 -0.03 -4.38 2.64
CA ILE A 213 -0.32 -5.50 3.56
C ILE A 213 0.80 -5.62 4.60
N GLY A 214 2.06 -5.53 4.15
CA GLY A 214 3.24 -5.40 5.01
C GLY A 214 3.39 -6.46 6.11
N LEU A 215 3.34 -7.76 5.77
CA LEU A 215 3.48 -8.83 6.77
C LEU A 215 4.85 -8.85 7.46
N GLY A 216 5.89 -8.38 6.78
CA GLY A 216 7.22 -8.15 7.35
C GLY A 216 7.99 -9.42 7.76
N ASP A 217 7.54 -10.57 7.28
CA ASP A 217 8.20 -11.87 7.34
C ASP A 217 9.47 -11.92 6.48
N LEU A 218 9.46 -11.23 5.34
CA LEU A 218 10.58 -11.14 4.41
C LEU A 218 11.02 -9.68 4.31
N LEU A 219 12.23 -9.36 4.78
CA LEU A 219 12.85 -8.06 4.55
C LEU A 219 14.27 -8.21 3.99
N PRO A 220 14.57 -7.58 2.85
CA PRO A 220 15.89 -7.67 2.25
C PRO A 220 16.95 -7.05 3.18
N GLY A 221 18.03 -7.79 3.41
CA GLY A 221 19.17 -7.36 4.21
C GLY A 221 19.11 -7.66 5.71
N ARG A 222 18.03 -8.29 6.20
CA ARG A 222 17.94 -8.72 7.60
C ARG A 222 18.66 -10.06 7.80
N GLY A 223 19.62 -10.12 8.72
CA GLY A 223 20.31 -11.35 9.11
C GLY A 223 21.47 -11.83 8.22
N ARG A 224 21.84 -11.08 7.17
CA ARG A 224 23.08 -11.32 6.41
C ARG A 224 24.18 -10.37 6.89
N ASP A 225 25.41 -10.89 6.99
CA ASP A 225 26.62 -10.10 7.21
C ASP A 225 26.97 -9.31 5.94
N LEU A 226 26.15 -8.31 5.62
CA LEU A 226 26.39 -7.38 4.52
C LEU A 226 27.41 -6.32 4.93
N ASN A 227 28.21 -5.87 3.98
CA ASN A 227 29.03 -4.67 4.17
C ASN A 227 28.13 -3.49 4.59
N PRO A 228 28.53 -2.68 5.58
CA PRO A 228 27.67 -1.64 6.14
C PRO A 228 27.21 -0.61 5.10
N VAL A 229 28.08 -0.28 4.13
CA VAL A 229 27.74 0.62 3.02
C VAL A 229 26.65 0.03 2.13
N LEU A 230 26.72 -1.26 1.81
CA LEU A 230 25.74 -1.94 0.96
C LEU A 230 24.40 -2.08 1.67
N TYR A 231 24.42 -2.31 2.99
CA TYR A 231 23.23 -2.33 3.83
C TYR A 231 22.50 -0.97 3.81
N HIS A 232 23.19 0.12 4.13
CA HIS A 232 22.58 1.46 4.12
C HIS A 232 22.08 1.87 2.73
N LEU A 233 22.84 1.56 1.68
CA LEU A 233 22.41 1.83 0.30
C LEU A 233 21.17 1.02 -0.07
N GLY A 234 21.13 -0.26 0.32
CA GLY A 234 19.97 -1.14 0.11
C GLY A 234 18.71 -0.62 0.83
N GLN A 235 18.85 -0.10 2.05
CA GLN A 235 17.73 0.49 2.78
C GLN A 235 17.20 1.77 2.15
N ILE A 236 18.08 2.67 1.71
CA ILE A 236 17.67 3.89 1.01
C ILE A 236 17.01 3.54 -0.33
N ALA A 237 17.56 2.55 -1.05
CA ALA A 237 16.97 2.05 -2.29
C ALA A 237 15.58 1.43 -2.03
N LEU A 238 15.43 0.66 -0.96
CA LEU A 238 14.14 0.11 -0.53
C LEU A 238 13.14 1.22 -0.20
N LEU A 239 13.57 2.25 0.52
CA LEU A 239 12.72 3.41 0.83
C LEU A 239 12.21 4.09 -0.44
N GLY A 240 13.12 4.37 -1.38
CA GLY A 240 12.76 4.96 -2.67
C GLY A 240 11.82 4.06 -3.48
N TYR A 241 12.08 2.76 -3.49
CA TYR A 241 11.21 1.76 -4.12
C TYR A 241 9.80 1.77 -3.53
N LEU A 242 9.66 1.74 -2.21
CA LEU A 242 8.36 1.70 -1.54
C LEU A 242 7.56 2.98 -1.81
N LEU A 243 8.20 4.15 -1.72
CA LEU A 243 7.53 5.43 -1.97
C LEU A 243 7.07 5.56 -3.43
N LEU A 244 7.96 5.27 -4.38
CA LEU A 244 7.65 5.41 -5.81
C LEU A 244 6.67 4.32 -6.29
N GLY A 245 6.86 3.08 -5.83
CA GLY A 245 6.01 1.95 -6.19
C GLY A 245 4.61 2.09 -5.63
N LEU A 246 4.46 2.54 -4.37
CA LEU A 246 3.13 2.77 -3.78
C LEU A 246 2.42 3.91 -4.50
N LEU A 247 3.12 5.00 -4.82
CA LEU A 247 2.56 6.08 -5.62
C LEU A 247 2.03 5.56 -6.98
N ALA A 248 2.78 4.68 -7.63
CA ALA A 248 2.38 4.08 -8.89
C ALA A 248 1.16 3.14 -8.74
N VAL A 249 1.10 2.34 -7.67
CA VAL A 249 -0.06 1.49 -7.35
C VAL A 249 -1.30 2.33 -7.06
N LEU A 250 -1.20 3.38 -6.24
CA LEU A 250 -2.31 4.28 -5.92
C LEU A 250 -2.84 4.98 -7.19
N LEU A 251 -1.93 5.42 -8.07
CA LEU A 251 -2.31 5.98 -9.37
C LEU A 251 -3.06 4.97 -10.25
N ALA A 252 -2.59 3.71 -10.28
CA ALA A 252 -3.24 2.65 -11.02
C ALA A 252 -4.64 2.37 -10.45
N VAL A 253 -4.76 2.17 -9.14
CA VAL A 253 -6.05 1.92 -8.45
C VAL A 253 -7.06 3.03 -8.73
N GLU A 254 -6.64 4.29 -8.66
CA GLU A 254 -7.50 5.42 -8.98
C GLU A 254 -7.90 5.46 -10.46
N THR A 255 -6.98 5.14 -11.38
CA THR A 255 -7.31 5.02 -12.80
C THR A 255 -8.32 3.90 -13.06
N PHE A 256 -8.23 2.79 -12.30
CA PHE A 256 -9.20 1.69 -12.34
C PHE A 256 -10.56 2.09 -11.72
N SER A 257 -10.58 2.87 -10.64
CA SER A 257 -11.82 3.30 -9.98
C SER A 257 -12.65 4.24 -10.87
N GLU A 258 -11.98 5.04 -11.71
CA GLU A 258 -12.59 5.95 -12.67
C GLU A 258 -13.19 5.27 -13.92
N LEU A 259 -12.98 3.96 -14.10
CA LEU A 259 -13.56 3.22 -15.22
C LEU A 259 -15.10 3.26 -15.18
N PRO A 260 -15.76 3.44 -16.34
CA PRO A 260 -17.23 3.55 -16.39
C PRO A 260 -17.93 2.30 -15.84
N GLN A 261 -17.31 1.12 -15.99
CA GLN A 261 -17.81 -0.15 -15.44
C GLN A 261 -17.78 -0.17 -13.91
N VAL A 262 -16.68 0.30 -13.31
CA VAL A 262 -16.52 0.37 -11.85
C VAL A 262 -17.43 1.43 -11.26
N ARG A 263 -17.48 2.62 -11.88
CA ARG A 263 -18.41 3.68 -11.47
C ARG A 263 -19.87 3.24 -11.57
N ALA A 264 -20.24 2.46 -12.60
CA ALA A 264 -21.58 1.89 -12.73
C ALA A 264 -21.88 0.87 -11.61
N LEU A 265 -20.90 0.03 -11.24
CA LEU A 265 -21.02 -0.90 -10.12
C LEU A 265 -21.20 -0.16 -8.79
N VAL A 266 -20.40 0.88 -8.53
CA VAL A 266 -20.52 1.73 -7.32
C VAL A 266 -21.90 2.40 -7.28
N LYS A 267 -22.37 2.96 -8.39
CA LYS A 267 -23.72 3.55 -8.48
C LYS A 267 -24.84 2.52 -8.30
N PHE A 268 -24.64 1.27 -8.73
CA PHE A 268 -25.62 0.21 -8.57
C PHE A 268 -25.86 -0.17 -7.10
N PHE A 269 -24.79 -0.19 -6.30
CA PHE A 269 -24.83 -0.46 -4.85
C PHE A 269 -25.07 0.80 -4.00
N GLY A 270 -24.80 1.99 -4.54
CA GLY A 270 -25.05 3.26 -3.89
C GLY A 270 -26.54 3.60 -3.75
N SER A 271 -26.88 4.39 -2.73
CA SER A 271 -28.21 4.96 -2.57
C SER A 271 -28.52 5.89 -3.74
N SER A 272 -29.50 5.54 -4.58
CA SER A 272 -30.15 6.51 -5.46
C SER A 272 -31.08 7.40 -4.64
N GLY A 273 -30.53 8.37 -3.91
CA GLY A 273 -31.30 9.51 -3.42
C GLY A 273 -31.45 10.55 -4.54
N PRO A 274 -32.53 11.35 -4.58
CA PRO A 274 -32.62 12.45 -5.54
C PRO A 274 -31.41 13.37 -5.32
N LEU A 275 -30.65 13.64 -6.38
CA LEU A 275 -29.68 14.72 -6.39
C LEU A 275 -30.42 16.00 -6.02
N THR A 276 -30.26 16.46 -4.78
CA THR A 276 -30.58 17.84 -4.43
C THR A 276 -29.65 18.74 -5.24
N ALA A 277 -30.21 19.84 -5.75
CA ALA A 277 -29.55 20.81 -6.63
C ALA A 277 -28.28 21.47 -6.05
N GLU A 278 -27.84 21.10 -4.84
CA GLU A 278 -26.60 21.56 -4.22
C GLU A 278 -25.34 20.92 -4.83
N ASP A 279 -25.42 19.69 -5.35
CA ASP A 279 -24.26 19.00 -5.97
C ASP A 279 -23.93 19.50 -7.39
N GLN A 280 -24.75 20.41 -7.94
CA GLN A 280 -24.46 21.12 -9.20
C GLN A 280 -23.82 22.51 -8.99
N GLY A 281 -23.67 22.97 -7.73
CA GLY A 281 -23.11 24.29 -7.40
C GLY A 281 -21.60 24.30 -7.10
N GLY A 282 -20.98 23.15 -6.90
CA GLY A 282 -19.54 23.03 -6.68
C GLY A 282 -18.80 22.90 -8.00
N ILE A 283 -17.99 23.90 -8.36
CA ILE A 283 -17.21 24.03 -9.62
C ILE A 283 -18.01 24.67 -10.78
N LEU A 284 -18.65 25.82 -10.52
CA LEU A 284 -18.78 26.87 -11.53
C LEU A 284 -17.66 27.88 -11.29
N GLY A 285 -16.92 28.21 -12.35
CA GLY A 285 -15.59 28.80 -12.30
C GLY A 285 -15.50 30.11 -11.52
N GLN A 286 -14.41 30.23 -10.75
CA GLN A 286 -13.95 31.51 -10.18
C GLN A 286 -13.66 32.58 -11.26
N ASP A 287 -13.71 32.25 -12.55
CA ASP A 287 -13.48 33.18 -13.66
C ASP A 287 -14.73 33.99 -14.07
N GLU A 288 -15.96 33.59 -13.69
CA GLU A 288 -17.21 34.33 -14.05
C GLU A 288 -17.59 35.43 -13.05
N LEU A 289 -17.02 35.42 -11.85
CA LEU A 289 -17.28 36.43 -10.80
C LEU A 289 -16.43 37.70 -10.94
N ALA A 290 -15.46 37.73 -11.84
CA ALA A 290 -14.64 38.92 -12.12
C ALA A 290 -15.22 39.80 -13.26
N LEU A 291 -16.16 39.29 -14.05
CA LEU A 291 -16.69 39.98 -15.25
C LEU A 291 -18.04 40.69 -15.03
N SER A 292 -18.67 40.50 -13.87
CA SER A 292 -19.97 41.11 -13.54
C SER A 292 -19.89 42.41 -12.73
N THR A 293 -18.69 42.94 -12.46
CA THR A 293 -18.48 44.21 -11.74
C THR A 293 -18.19 45.42 -12.64
N LEU A 294 -18.35 45.33 -13.96
CA LEU A 294 -18.29 46.51 -14.83
C LEU A 294 -19.68 47.18 -14.92
N PRO A 295 -19.80 48.48 -14.61
CA PRO A 295 -21.07 49.18 -14.71
C PRO A 295 -21.52 49.34 -16.18
N PRO A 296 -22.83 49.44 -16.44
CA PRO A 296 -23.35 49.51 -17.81
C PRO A 296 -22.92 50.83 -18.48
N SER A 297 -22.13 50.72 -19.54
CA SER A 297 -21.91 51.83 -20.48
C SER A 297 -23.19 52.02 -21.30
N THR A 298 -23.78 53.19 -21.16
CA THR A 298 -24.95 53.66 -21.89
C THR A 298 -24.71 53.67 -23.40
N ALA A 299 -25.64 53.09 -24.15
CA ALA A 299 -25.65 53.08 -25.60
C ALA A 299 -26.13 54.41 -26.21
N ALA A 300 -25.67 54.63 -27.45
CA ALA A 300 -26.28 55.32 -28.61
C ALA A 300 -25.64 56.66 -29.04
N PRO A 301 -25.73 57.07 -30.33
CA PRO A 301 -26.04 56.31 -31.56
C PRO A 301 -25.08 56.56 -32.76
N GLU A 302 -25.04 55.58 -33.66
CA GLU A 302 -25.13 55.67 -35.13
C GLU A 302 -24.77 57.00 -35.83
N GLN A 303 -23.65 57.02 -36.59
CA GLN A 303 -23.49 57.81 -37.82
C GLN A 303 -22.69 57.02 -38.87
N ALA A 304 -23.20 57.07 -40.10
CA ALA A 304 -22.79 56.34 -41.30
C ALA A 304 -21.55 56.98 -42.00
N PRO A 305 -21.05 56.41 -43.13
CA PRO A 305 -19.62 56.39 -43.50
C PRO A 305 -19.16 57.55 -44.38
N ALA A 306 -17.85 57.81 -44.42
CA ALA A 306 -17.19 58.50 -45.52
C ALA A 306 -15.68 58.19 -45.59
N CYS A 307 -15.25 57.85 -46.82
CA CYS A 307 -13.89 57.75 -47.40
C CYS A 307 -13.00 56.58 -47.01
#